data_AF-A0A3M6T7L5-F1
#
_entry.id   AF-A0A3M6T7L5-F1
#
_cell.length_a   1.000
_cell.length_b   1.000
_cell.length_c   1.000
_cell.angle_alpha   90.00
_cell.angle_beta   90.00
_cell.angle_gamma   90.00
#
_symmetry.space_group_name_H-M   'P 1'
#
loop_
_entity.id
_entity.type
_entity.pdbx_description
1 polymer ?
#
loop_
_entity_poly.entity_id
_entity_poly.type
_entity_poly.pdbx_seq_one_letter_code
_entity_poly.pdbx_strand_id
1 'polypeptide(L)'
;EEGINVLFGVEAFSEDHSCATLKAVSICASVALVLSEQLHKPTRCGSFKNFSYVVSSGQQRKISHENDEVSDKTVVYDLLKLGCPLSVQSSEPFKPIIDVYDGETFVKEVDVNYVLWEQHGRAGYKYSKTMKEVGCMREAQSWEKMINSMKGGSIESAWSRENYQTCFQESADGSISADNLYERYEILNSSGAASHIVWTDVGTFVFLLKVLDPEFSFCNLTVEFGVQVHGVRSAMQEIPTFVVLGSACLTIMALMLSAFHTTALCSE
;
A
#
# COMPACT_ATOMS: atom_id res chain seq x y z
N GLU A 1 -3.26 -5.89 19.03
CA GLU A 1 -2.87 -5.54 17.66
C GLU A 1 -3.75 -4.37 17.23
N GLU A 2 -3.29 -3.15 17.47
CA GLU A 2 -3.96 -1.94 16.95
C GLU A 2 -3.28 -1.61 15.63
N GLY A 3 -3.91 -2.00 14.53
CA GLY A 3 -3.55 -1.53 13.21
C GLY A 3 -3.91 -0.05 13.08
N ILE A 4 -3.09 0.71 12.36
CA ILE A 4 -3.40 2.10 12.01
C ILE A 4 -4.62 2.07 11.08
N ASN A 5 -5.79 2.45 11.60
CA ASN A 5 -7.00 2.63 10.80
C ASN A 5 -6.88 3.96 10.05
N VAL A 6 -6.62 3.92 8.74
CA VAL A 6 -6.71 5.10 7.89
C VAL A 6 -7.98 5.01 7.04
N LEU A 7 -8.82 6.03 7.17
CA LEU A 7 -10.10 6.20 6.48
C LEU A 7 -9.84 6.72 5.06
N PHE A 8 -10.29 6.00 4.02
CA PHE A 8 -10.31 6.52 2.66
C PHE A 8 -11.74 6.76 2.21
N GLY A 9 -12.02 7.93 1.64
CA GLY A 9 -13.19 8.09 0.78
C GLY A 9 -12.86 7.67 -0.65
N VAL A 10 -13.63 6.72 -1.20
CA VAL A 10 -13.60 6.39 -2.64
C VAL A 10 -14.61 7.29 -3.35
N GLU A 11 -14.12 8.16 -4.25
CA GLU A 11 -14.97 8.82 -5.22
C GLU A 11 -15.31 7.81 -6.34
N ALA A 12 -16.60 7.56 -6.56
CA ALA A 12 -17.07 6.76 -7.69
C ALA A 12 -16.94 7.59 -8.97
N PHE A 13 -16.09 7.17 -9.92
CA PHE A 13 -16.02 7.78 -11.24
C PHE A 13 -16.83 6.95 -12.24
N SER A 14 -17.56 7.62 -13.14
CA SER A 14 -18.32 7.01 -14.22
C SER A 14 -18.12 7.82 -15.49
N GLU A 15 -17.64 7.19 -16.55
CA GLU A 15 -17.49 7.80 -17.88
C GLU A 15 -18.85 8.11 -18.52
N ASP A 16 -19.88 7.35 -18.16
CA ASP A 16 -21.24 7.57 -18.59
C ASP A 16 -22.04 8.20 -17.44
N HIS A 17 -22.85 9.22 -17.70
CA HIS A 17 -23.68 9.93 -16.72
C HIS A 17 -24.75 9.06 -16.01
N SER A 18 -24.63 7.74 -16.04
CA SER A 18 -25.53 6.74 -15.46
C SER A 18 -25.31 6.46 -13.97
N CYS A 19 -24.16 6.83 -13.38
CA CYS A 19 -23.84 6.58 -11.97
C CYS A 19 -24.30 7.67 -10.98
N ALA A 20 -25.07 8.67 -11.42
CA ALA A 20 -25.54 9.75 -10.54
C ALA A 20 -26.61 9.32 -9.50
N THR A 21 -26.90 8.03 -9.35
CA THR A 21 -27.94 7.56 -8.43
C THR A 21 -27.66 6.14 -7.94
N LEU A 22 -26.83 6.01 -6.90
CA LEU A 22 -26.93 4.84 -6.03
C LEU A 22 -28.28 4.95 -5.30
N LYS A 23 -29.24 4.12 -5.70
CA LYS A 23 -30.58 4.06 -5.10
C LYS A 23 -30.49 3.69 -3.61
N ALA A 24 -30.55 4.69 -2.74
CA ALA A 24 -31.53 4.65 -1.66
C ALA A 24 -32.90 5.02 -2.25
N VAL A 25 -33.95 4.46 -1.67
CA VAL A 25 -35.35 4.54 -2.11
C VAL A 25 -35.79 5.97 -2.47
N SER A 26 -36.33 6.11 -3.69
CA SER A 26 -37.26 7.14 -4.21
C SER A 26 -37.41 8.45 -3.41
N ILE A 27 -36.98 9.58 -4.01
CA ILE A 27 -37.84 10.73 -4.35
C ILE A 27 -37.17 11.46 -5.52
N CYS A 28 -37.94 11.65 -6.59
CA CYS A 28 -37.59 12.50 -7.73
C CYS A 28 -37.82 13.96 -7.32
N ALA A 29 -36.79 14.82 -7.40
CA ALA A 29 -36.98 16.27 -7.50
C ALA A 29 -35.76 16.89 -8.20
N SER A 30 -35.96 17.26 -9.46
CA SER A 30 -35.07 18.11 -10.24
C SER A 30 -34.98 19.52 -9.64
N VAL A 31 -33.79 19.97 -9.22
CA VAL A 31 -33.35 21.38 -9.26
C VAL A 31 -31.82 21.42 -9.39
N ALA A 32 -31.34 22.24 -10.30
CA ALA A 32 -29.94 22.52 -10.57
C ALA A 32 -29.21 23.26 -9.44
N LEU A 33 -27.87 23.29 -9.55
CA LEU A 33 -26.87 23.96 -8.69
C LEU A 33 -26.73 23.38 -7.28
N VAL A 34 -25.59 22.74 -7.00
CA VAL A 34 -24.79 23.07 -5.82
C VAL A 34 -23.30 22.92 -6.15
N LEU A 35 -22.52 23.88 -5.65
CA LEU A 35 -21.07 24.00 -5.75
C LEU A 35 -20.33 22.69 -5.48
N SER A 36 -19.33 22.42 -6.30
CA SER A 36 -18.24 21.49 -6.02
C SER A 36 -17.49 21.95 -4.77
N GLU A 37 -17.64 21.22 -3.68
CA GLU A 37 -16.74 21.28 -2.52
C GLU A 37 -16.31 19.84 -2.22
N GLN A 38 -15.15 19.47 -2.78
CA GLN A 38 -14.50 18.17 -2.57
C GLN A 38 -13.82 18.17 -1.20
N LEU A 39 -14.11 17.15 -0.36
CA LEU A 39 -13.30 16.82 0.81
C LEU A 39 -13.61 15.36 1.20
N HIS A 40 -12.66 14.42 1.26
CA HIS A 40 -11.43 14.47 2.07
C HIS A 40 -10.31 13.60 1.47
N LYS A 41 -9.42 14.21 0.67
CA LYS A 41 -7.99 13.88 0.72
C LYS A 41 -7.29 15.13 1.24
N PRO A 42 -6.73 15.16 2.46
CA PRO A 42 -6.06 16.36 2.94
C PRO A 42 -4.95 16.73 1.93
N THR A 43 -5.04 17.91 1.34
CA THR A 43 -4.02 18.46 0.41
C THR A 43 -2.97 19.28 1.17
N ARG A 44 -3.27 19.67 2.41
CA ARG A 44 -2.34 20.34 3.33
C ARG A 44 -1.77 19.33 4.32
N CYS A 45 -0.77 18.58 3.89
CA CYS A 45 0.05 17.81 4.82
C CYS A 45 1.01 18.78 5.50
N GLY A 46 1.00 18.88 6.84
CA GLY A 46 1.88 19.81 7.56
C GLY A 46 3.37 19.64 7.26
N SER A 47 3.78 18.50 6.68
CA SER A 47 5.16 18.11 6.39
C SER A 47 5.46 17.78 4.92
N PHE A 48 4.48 17.71 4.01
CA PHE A 48 4.74 17.33 2.61
C PHE A 48 4.59 18.51 1.65
N LYS A 49 5.68 18.80 0.93
CA LYS A 49 5.72 19.65 -0.28
C LYS A 49 5.75 18.73 -1.49
N ASN A 50 5.46 19.26 -2.69
CA ASN A 50 5.69 18.53 -3.95
C ASN A 50 7.10 17.91 -3.93
N PHE A 51 7.18 16.60 -4.11
CA PHE A 51 8.43 15.87 -4.05
C PHE A 51 8.51 14.88 -5.20
N SER A 52 9.73 14.51 -5.57
CA SER A 52 10.00 13.40 -6.47
C SER A 52 10.69 12.28 -5.71
N TYR A 53 10.51 11.07 -6.19
CA TYR A 53 11.17 9.88 -5.65
C TYR A 53 11.72 9.03 -6.80
N VAL A 54 12.74 8.23 -6.51
CA VAL A 54 13.40 7.37 -7.49
C VAL A 54 12.95 5.94 -7.27
N VAL A 55 12.57 5.26 -8.35
CA VAL A 55 12.34 3.83 -8.41
C VAL A 55 13.57 3.20 -9.07
N SER A 56 14.45 2.62 -8.25
CA SER A 56 15.69 2.04 -8.75
C SER A 56 15.42 0.83 -9.64
N SER A 57 16.26 0.66 -10.65
CA SER A 57 16.25 -0.49 -11.58
C SER A 57 16.11 -1.86 -10.88
N GLY A 58 16.86 -2.09 -9.79
CA GLY A 58 16.79 -3.33 -9.01
C GLY A 58 15.49 -3.55 -8.21
N GLN A 59 14.65 -2.51 -8.09
CA GLN A 59 13.36 -2.54 -7.38
C GLN A 59 12.18 -2.65 -8.36
N GLN A 60 12.42 -2.71 -9.68
CA GLN A 60 11.36 -2.79 -10.68
C GLN A 60 10.89 -4.23 -10.91
N ARG A 61 9.59 -4.40 -11.14
CA ARG A 61 8.98 -5.67 -11.56
C ARG A 61 9.39 -6.01 -12.98
N LYS A 62 9.59 -7.31 -13.24
CA LYS A 62 9.93 -7.83 -14.58
C LYS A 62 8.72 -8.01 -15.52
N ILE A 63 7.65 -7.23 -15.34
CA ILE A 63 6.39 -7.41 -16.09
C ILE A 63 6.41 -6.63 -17.43
N SER A 64 7.55 -6.10 -17.86
CA SER A 64 7.66 -5.45 -19.16
C SER A 64 7.62 -6.46 -20.31
N HIS A 65 6.58 -6.34 -21.14
CA HIS A 65 6.70 -6.68 -22.55
C HIS A 65 7.72 -5.72 -23.17
N GLU A 66 8.77 -6.29 -23.77
CA GLU A 66 9.73 -5.62 -24.64
C GLU A 66 10.88 -4.83 -23.96
N ASN A 67 12.00 -4.76 -24.68
CA ASN A 67 13.36 -4.41 -24.24
C ASN A 67 13.55 -2.96 -23.73
N ASP A 68 12.91 -2.57 -22.63
CA ASP A 68 13.25 -1.31 -21.95
C ASP A 68 14.51 -1.49 -21.09
N GLU A 69 15.54 -0.66 -21.34
CA GLU A 69 16.72 -0.58 -20.49
C GLU A 69 16.30 -0.26 -19.06
N VAL A 70 16.48 -1.23 -18.17
CA VAL A 70 16.15 -1.13 -16.75
C VAL A 70 17.07 -0.08 -16.10
N SER A 71 16.60 1.17 -16.08
CA SER A 71 17.28 2.32 -15.53
C SER A 71 16.45 2.95 -14.41
N ASP A 72 17.11 3.75 -13.58
CA ASP A 72 16.47 4.39 -12.44
C ASP A 72 15.43 5.42 -12.93
N LYS A 73 14.18 5.26 -12.50
CA LYS A 73 13.05 6.10 -12.91
C LYS A 73 12.75 7.13 -11.83
N THR A 74 12.87 8.41 -12.16
CA THR A 74 12.42 9.49 -11.26
C THR A 74 10.94 9.79 -11.51
N VAL A 75 10.15 9.74 -10.46
CA VAL A 75 8.69 9.97 -10.49
C VAL A 75 8.36 11.22 -9.67
N VAL A 76 7.55 12.11 -10.22
CA VAL A 76 7.01 13.27 -9.50
C VAL A 76 5.71 12.86 -8.81
N TYR A 77 5.61 13.08 -7.50
CA TYR A 77 4.41 12.77 -6.73
C TYR A 77 3.35 13.87 -6.89
N ASP A 78 2.18 13.53 -7.44
CA ASP A 78 1.07 14.46 -7.60
C ASP A 78 0.21 14.54 -6.33
N LEU A 79 0.52 15.53 -5.47
CA LEU A 79 -0.22 15.78 -4.23
C LEU A 79 -1.70 16.15 -4.45
N LEU A 80 -2.03 16.79 -5.58
CA LEU A 80 -3.42 17.19 -5.86
C LEU A 80 -4.26 15.97 -6.22
N LYS A 81 -3.70 15.05 -7.01
CA LYS A 81 -4.38 13.81 -7.41
C LYS A 81 -4.40 12.75 -6.29
N LEU A 82 -3.25 12.52 -5.66
CA LEU A 82 -3.05 11.39 -4.75
C LEU A 82 -3.33 11.74 -3.28
N GLY A 83 -3.35 13.03 -2.92
CA GLY A 83 -3.43 13.47 -1.54
C GLY A 83 -2.16 13.18 -0.73
N CYS A 84 -2.22 13.38 0.60
CA CYS A 84 -1.11 13.05 1.49
C CYS A 84 -0.77 11.56 1.44
N PRO A 85 0.51 11.19 1.26
CA PRO A 85 0.90 9.79 1.33
C PRO A 85 0.75 9.26 2.75
N LEU A 86 0.33 8.00 2.84
CA LEU A 86 0.13 7.28 4.10
C LEU A 86 1.47 6.89 4.70
N SER A 87 1.76 7.34 5.92
CA SER A 87 3.00 6.96 6.60
C SER A 87 2.84 5.61 7.29
N VAL A 88 3.66 4.64 6.92
CA VAL A 88 3.64 3.27 7.46
C VAL A 88 5.07 2.83 7.78
N GLN A 89 5.26 2.07 8.85
CA GLN A 89 6.56 1.46 9.14
C GLN A 89 6.75 0.17 8.34
N SER A 90 7.98 -0.11 7.88
CA SER A 90 8.27 -1.31 7.10
C SER A 90 8.03 -2.62 7.87
N SER A 91 8.00 -2.56 9.21
CA SER A 91 7.66 -3.70 10.08
C SER A 91 6.16 -3.92 10.26
N GLU A 92 5.32 -2.95 9.90
CA GLU A 92 3.88 -3.02 10.10
C GLU A 92 3.19 -3.64 8.87
N PRO A 93 2.25 -4.58 9.07
CA PRO A 93 1.42 -5.07 7.98
C PRO A 93 0.54 -3.94 7.46
N PHE A 94 0.38 -3.84 6.14
CA PHE A 94 -0.45 -2.84 5.51
C PHE A 94 -1.68 -3.47 4.87
N LYS A 95 -2.86 -3.00 5.30
CA LYS A 95 -4.15 -3.37 4.72
C LYS A 95 -5.02 -2.12 4.70
N PRO A 96 -5.37 -1.57 3.52
CA PRO A 96 -6.19 -0.38 3.45
C PRO A 96 -7.63 -0.68 3.89
N ILE A 97 -8.23 0.23 4.67
CA ILE A 97 -9.66 0.22 5.01
C ILE A 97 -10.33 1.27 4.16
N ILE A 98 -11.34 0.86 3.40
CA ILE A 98 -11.84 1.67 2.29
C ILE A 98 -13.30 1.98 2.58
N ASP A 99 -13.65 3.26 2.58
CA ASP A 99 -15.00 3.72 2.83
C ASP A 99 -15.58 4.40 1.59
N VAL A 100 -16.86 4.16 1.34
CA VAL A 100 -17.61 4.79 0.26
C VAL A 100 -18.38 5.96 0.83
N TYR A 101 -18.28 7.11 0.16
CA TYR A 101 -18.99 8.33 0.51
C TYR A 101 -19.89 8.77 -0.65
N ASP A 102 -21.01 9.38 -0.30
CA ASP A 102 -21.87 10.13 -1.23
C ASP A 102 -21.84 11.60 -0.81
N GLY A 103 -21.07 12.40 -1.54
CA GLY A 103 -20.64 13.73 -1.11
C GLY A 103 -19.86 13.63 0.22
N GLU A 104 -20.37 14.27 1.27
CA GLU A 104 -19.78 14.23 2.61
C GLU A 104 -20.36 13.12 3.50
N THR A 105 -21.34 12.36 2.99
CA THR A 105 -22.05 11.34 3.79
C THR A 105 -21.37 10.00 3.64
N PHE A 106 -20.94 9.42 4.75
CA PHE A 106 -20.48 8.03 4.76
C PHE A 106 -21.63 7.09 4.39
N VAL A 107 -21.38 6.21 3.41
CA VAL A 107 -22.35 5.22 2.94
C VAL A 107 -22.08 3.86 3.58
N LYS A 108 -20.89 3.29 3.32
CA LYS A 108 -20.45 2.00 3.88
C LYS A 108 -18.95 1.76 3.68
N GLU A 109 -18.38 0.91 4.52
CA GLU A 109 -17.07 0.32 4.29
C GLU A 109 -17.14 -0.71 3.13
N VAL A 110 -16.07 -0.81 2.36
CA VAL A 110 -15.89 -1.85 1.34
C VAL A 110 -15.47 -3.15 2.02
N ASP A 111 -16.45 -4.02 2.22
CA ASP A 111 -16.30 -5.34 2.85
C ASP A 111 -16.09 -6.50 1.87
N VAL A 112 -15.89 -6.16 0.60
CA VAL A 112 -15.75 -7.12 -0.51
C VAL A 112 -14.32 -7.20 -1.02
N ASN A 113 -14.09 -8.06 -2.02
CA ASN A 113 -12.78 -8.28 -2.62
C ASN A 113 -12.30 -7.08 -3.43
N TYR A 114 -11.04 -6.69 -3.22
CA TYR A 114 -10.34 -5.66 -3.96
C TYR A 114 -8.89 -6.06 -4.21
N VAL A 115 -8.23 -5.36 -5.14
CA VAL A 115 -6.83 -5.59 -5.50
C VAL A 115 -6.04 -4.30 -5.46
N LEU A 116 -4.73 -4.43 -5.20
CA LEU A 116 -3.77 -3.33 -5.23
C LEU A 116 -2.77 -3.53 -6.36
N TRP A 117 -2.57 -2.51 -7.18
CA TRP A 117 -1.55 -2.45 -8.22
C TRP A 117 -0.62 -1.27 -7.98
N GLU A 118 0.69 -1.50 -8.02
CA GLU A 118 1.66 -0.41 -7.92
C GLU A 118 1.91 0.18 -9.31
N GLN A 119 1.59 1.47 -9.50
CA GLN A 119 1.53 2.10 -10.82
C GLN A 119 2.91 2.35 -11.46
N HIS A 120 3.98 2.39 -10.67
CA HIS A 120 5.34 2.69 -11.14
C HIS A 120 6.22 1.44 -11.29
N GLY A 121 5.64 0.25 -11.14
CA GLY A 121 6.31 -1.02 -11.30
C GLY A 121 7.22 -1.41 -10.13
N ARG A 122 7.06 -0.82 -8.94
CA ARG A 122 7.90 -1.12 -7.78
C ARG A 122 7.52 -2.47 -7.16
N ALA A 123 8.52 -3.32 -6.93
CA ALA A 123 8.40 -4.69 -6.42
C ALA A 123 8.67 -4.82 -4.90
N GLY A 124 8.80 -3.70 -4.19
CA GLY A 124 9.21 -3.61 -2.78
C GLY A 124 8.20 -4.08 -1.74
N TYR A 125 7.30 -4.99 -2.10
CA TYR A 125 6.27 -5.52 -1.21
C TYR A 125 5.80 -6.91 -1.64
N LYS A 126 5.19 -7.66 -0.72
CA LYS A 126 4.63 -8.99 -0.95
C LYS A 126 3.29 -9.14 -0.24
N TYR A 127 2.49 -10.08 -0.70
CA TYR A 127 1.28 -10.51 0.00
C TYR A 127 1.63 -11.55 1.07
N SER A 128 0.97 -11.46 2.23
CA SER A 128 1.29 -12.27 3.41
C SER A 128 0.81 -13.72 3.32
N LYS A 129 -0.26 -13.99 2.56
CA LYS A 129 -0.88 -15.30 2.45
C LYS A 129 -0.68 -15.92 1.07
N THR A 130 -0.65 -17.26 1.05
CA THR A 130 -0.72 -18.08 -0.15
C THR A 130 -2.15 -18.47 -0.47
N MET A 131 -2.41 -18.87 -1.73
CA MET A 131 -3.73 -19.36 -2.16
C MET A 131 -4.20 -20.55 -1.31
N LYS A 132 -3.27 -21.43 -0.92
CA LYS A 132 -3.52 -22.57 -0.03
C LYS A 132 -3.98 -22.15 1.37
N GLU A 133 -3.33 -21.15 1.96
CA GLU A 133 -3.65 -20.68 3.32
C GLU A 133 -5.01 -20.00 3.41
N VAL A 134 -5.44 -19.32 2.33
CA VAL A 134 -6.79 -18.72 2.28
C VAL A 134 -7.86 -19.74 1.90
N GLY A 135 -7.49 -20.96 1.53
CA GLY A 135 -8.44 -22.03 1.21
C GLY A 135 -8.98 -21.97 -0.22
N CYS A 136 -8.22 -21.42 -1.17
CA CYS A 136 -8.59 -21.47 -2.58
C CYS A 136 -8.74 -22.93 -3.06
N MET A 137 -9.86 -23.20 -3.74
CA MET A 137 -10.15 -24.48 -4.38
C MET A 137 -9.57 -24.57 -5.79
N ARG A 138 -9.09 -23.47 -6.35
CA ARG A 138 -8.36 -23.42 -7.62
C ARG A 138 -7.35 -22.29 -7.58
N GLU A 139 -6.51 -22.24 -8.59
CA GLU A 139 -5.59 -21.11 -8.77
C GLU A 139 -6.36 -19.78 -8.88
N ALA A 140 -5.99 -18.83 -8.03
CA ALA A 140 -6.55 -17.49 -8.05
C ALA A 140 -5.91 -16.64 -9.16
N GLN A 141 -6.67 -15.64 -9.63
CA GLN A 141 -6.14 -14.65 -10.56
C GLN A 141 -5.04 -13.82 -9.88
N SER A 142 -4.03 -13.46 -10.65
CA SER A 142 -2.95 -12.53 -10.26
C SER A 142 -2.83 -11.44 -11.32
N TRP A 143 -2.27 -10.28 -10.96
CA TRP A 143 -2.06 -9.17 -11.89
C TRP A 143 -1.27 -9.59 -13.12
N GLU A 144 -0.22 -10.40 -12.94
CA GLU A 144 0.58 -10.91 -14.06
C GLU A 144 -0.27 -11.73 -15.05
N LYS A 145 -1.10 -12.65 -14.54
CA LYS A 145 -1.98 -13.46 -15.39
C LYS A 145 -3.04 -12.60 -16.09
N MET A 146 -3.61 -11.63 -15.37
CA MET A 146 -4.60 -10.73 -15.93
C MET A 146 -4.02 -9.84 -17.04
N ILE A 147 -2.83 -9.26 -16.83
CA ILE A 147 -2.12 -8.45 -17.82
C ILE A 147 -1.74 -9.29 -19.04
N ASN A 148 -1.16 -10.48 -18.84
CA ASN A 148 -0.74 -11.34 -19.93
C ASN A 148 -1.92 -11.90 -20.75
N SER A 149 -3.10 -12.03 -20.12
CA SER A 149 -4.33 -12.46 -20.81
C SER A 149 -4.98 -11.36 -21.65
N MET A 150 -4.56 -10.10 -21.47
CA MET A 150 -5.14 -8.95 -22.13
C MET A 150 -4.68 -8.84 -23.59
N LYS A 151 -5.63 -8.66 -24.51
CA LYS A 151 -5.34 -8.44 -25.95
C LYS A 151 -5.23 -6.95 -26.30
N GLY A 152 -4.53 -6.18 -25.46
CA GLY A 152 -4.35 -4.73 -25.59
C GLY A 152 -5.29 -3.88 -24.74
N GLY A 153 -4.87 -2.65 -24.42
CA GLY A 153 -5.54 -1.69 -23.52
C GLY A 153 -4.61 -1.23 -22.39
N SER A 154 -5.12 -0.44 -21.44
CA SER A 154 -4.33 -0.02 -20.27
C SER A 154 -4.23 -1.14 -19.23
N ILE A 155 -3.10 -1.24 -18.52
CA ILE A 155 -2.88 -2.24 -17.44
C ILE A 155 -4.01 -2.20 -16.41
N GLU A 156 -4.54 -1.01 -16.13
CA GLU A 156 -5.63 -0.76 -15.16
C GLU A 156 -6.96 -1.41 -15.56
N SER A 157 -7.15 -1.67 -16.85
CA SER A 157 -8.33 -2.35 -17.39
C SER A 157 -8.15 -3.87 -17.53
N ALA A 158 -6.94 -4.40 -17.29
CA ALA A 158 -6.66 -5.84 -17.40
C ALA A 158 -7.46 -6.68 -16.39
N TRP A 159 -7.70 -6.13 -15.19
CA TRP A 159 -8.50 -6.78 -14.16
C TRP A 159 -9.73 -5.92 -13.83
N SER A 160 -10.91 -6.52 -13.92
CA SER A 160 -12.18 -5.84 -13.68
C SER A 160 -13.19 -6.76 -13.00
N ARG A 161 -14.35 -6.20 -12.63
CA ARG A 161 -15.47 -6.96 -12.09
C ARG A 161 -16.03 -7.99 -13.08
N GLU A 162 -15.98 -7.69 -14.37
CA GLU A 162 -16.56 -8.52 -15.43
C GLU A 162 -15.73 -9.77 -15.69
N ASN A 163 -14.42 -9.71 -15.42
CA ASN A 163 -13.51 -10.83 -15.59
C ASN A 163 -13.02 -11.42 -14.26
N TYR A 164 -13.42 -10.86 -13.12
CA TYR A 164 -13.09 -11.40 -11.80
C TYR A 164 -13.79 -12.75 -11.56
N GLN A 165 -13.02 -13.66 -11.00
CA GLN A 165 -13.39 -15.04 -10.81
C GLN A 165 -12.87 -15.53 -9.46
N THR A 166 -13.80 -15.86 -8.56
CA THR A 166 -13.46 -16.35 -7.23
C THR A 166 -12.75 -17.71 -7.26
N CYS A 167 -11.68 -17.86 -6.46
CA CYS A 167 -10.93 -19.10 -6.34
C CYS A 167 -11.61 -20.15 -5.42
N PHE A 168 -12.71 -19.79 -4.75
CA PHE A 168 -13.39 -20.65 -3.77
C PHE A 168 -14.44 -21.59 -4.38
N GLN A 169 -14.67 -21.50 -5.68
CA GLN A 169 -15.57 -22.39 -6.40
C GLN A 169 -14.76 -23.52 -7.05
N GLU A 170 -15.33 -24.73 -7.04
CA GLU A 170 -14.74 -25.88 -7.71
C GLU A 170 -14.57 -25.61 -9.21
N SER A 171 -13.39 -25.93 -9.74
CA SER A 171 -13.14 -25.90 -11.16
C SER A 171 -13.92 -27.03 -11.85
N ALA A 172 -14.65 -26.70 -12.92
CA ALA A 172 -15.35 -27.70 -13.74
C ALA A 172 -14.42 -28.80 -14.30
N ASP A 173 -13.11 -28.51 -14.39
CA ASP A 173 -12.10 -29.38 -14.99
C ASP A 173 -11.31 -30.25 -13.98
N GLY A 174 -11.63 -30.19 -12.68
CA GLY A 174 -11.17 -31.17 -11.68
C GLY A 174 -9.65 -31.30 -11.40
N SER A 175 -8.77 -30.70 -12.21
CA SER A 175 -7.31 -30.74 -11.99
C SER A 175 -6.81 -29.40 -11.45
N ILE A 176 -6.61 -29.33 -10.14
CA ILE A 176 -5.87 -28.24 -9.51
C ILE A 176 -4.40 -28.66 -9.50
N SER A 177 -3.55 -27.92 -10.20
CA SER A 177 -2.10 -28.04 -9.99
C SER A 177 -1.79 -27.60 -8.55
N ALA A 178 -1.55 -28.58 -7.67
CA ALA A 178 -1.26 -28.33 -6.26
C ALA A 178 -0.08 -27.36 -6.05
N ASP A 179 0.83 -27.28 -7.03
CA ASP A 179 1.99 -26.40 -7.01
C ASP A 179 1.61 -24.90 -7.09
N ASN A 180 0.56 -24.54 -7.84
CA ASN A 180 0.15 -23.15 -8.01
C ASN A 180 -0.52 -22.59 -6.74
N LEU A 181 -0.97 -23.47 -5.82
CA LEU A 181 -1.58 -23.04 -4.56
C LEU A 181 -0.58 -22.44 -3.56
N TYR A 182 0.73 -22.61 -3.76
CA TYR A 182 1.77 -22.00 -2.93
C TYR A 182 2.15 -20.58 -3.38
N GLU A 183 1.62 -20.12 -4.53
CA GLU A 183 1.74 -18.74 -4.96
C GLU A 183 1.02 -17.79 -3.99
N ARG A 184 1.44 -16.53 -4.02
CA ARG A 184 0.89 -15.49 -3.14
C ARG A 184 -0.53 -15.10 -3.59
N TYR A 185 -1.40 -14.92 -2.61
CA TYR A 185 -2.78 -14.50 -2.84
C TYR A 185 -2.86 -12.98 -2.86
N GLU A 186 -3.10 -12.42 -4.06
CA GLU A 186 -3.05 -10.98 -4.34
C GLU A 186 -4.37 -10.25 -4.08
N ILE A 187 -5.46 -11.00 -3.88
CA ILE A 187 -6.79 -10.44 -3.61
C ILE A 187 -6.89 -10.15 -2.11
N LEU A 188 -7.33 -8.93 -1.79
CA LEU A 188 -7.49 -8.43 -0.44
C LEU A 188 -8.98 -8.23 -0.14
N ASN A 189 -9.34 -8.19 1.14
CA ASN A 189 -10.66 -7.79 1.60
C ASN A 189 -10.56 -7.19 3.01
N SER A 190 -11.66 -6.66 3.56
CA SER A 190 -11.67 -6.06 4.90
C SER A 190 -11.49 -7.08 6.03
N SER A 191 -11.79 -8.37 5.79
CA SER A 191 -11.72 -9.43 6.81
C SER A 191 -10.33 -9.57 7.41
N GLY A 192 -10.26 -9.88 8.71
CA GLY A 192 -9.02 -10.15 9.43
C GLY A 192 -8.28 -11.40 8.96
N ALA A 193 -8.99 -12.34 8.32
CA ALA A 193 -8.40 -13.59 7.82
C ALA A 193 -7.74 -13.45 6.44
N ALA A 194 -7.94 -12.33 5.75
CA ALA A 194 -7.42 -12.13 4.41
C ALA A 194 -5.93 -11.78 4.38
N SER A 195 -5.38 -11.89 3.17
CA SER A 195 -4.04 -11.45 2.85
C SER A 195 -3.87 -9.95 3.16
N HIS A 196 -2.64 -9.54 3.40
CA HIS A 196 -2.25 -8.14 3.59
C HIS A 196 -0.87 -7.91 2.99
N ILE A 197 -0.51 -6.64 2.82
CA ILE A 197 0.79 -6.24 2.28
C ILE A 197 1.85 -6.30 3.38
N VAL A 198 2.99 -6.90 3.03
CA VAL A 198 4.22 -6.93 3.82
C VAL A 198 5.29 -6.21 3.03
N TRP A 199 5.88 -5.18 3.62
CA TRP A 199 6.92 -4.39 2.99
C TRP A 199 8.25 -5.13 2.98
N THR A 200 8.93 -5.12 1.84
CA THR A 200 10.29 -5.66 1.72
C THR A 200 11.31 -4.56 1.43
N ASP A 201 10.85 -3.33 1.26
CA ASP A 201 11.65 -2.18 0.90
C ASP A 201 10.99 -0.89 1.44
N VAL A 202 11.78 0.18 1.52
CA VAL A 202 11.37 1.49 2.06
C VAL A 202 11.24 2.51 0.95
N GLY A 203 10.36 3.48 1.11
CA GLY A 203 10.18 4.57 0.15
C GLY A 203 8.72 4.80 -0.21
N THR A 204 8.52 5.55 -1.29
CA THR A 204 7.18 5.91 -1.76
C THR A 204 6.66 4.85 -2.75
N PHE A 205 5.40 4.48 -2.59
CA PHE A 205 4.65 3.59 -3.45
C PHE A 205 3.35 4.30 -3.84
N VAL A 206 2.90 4.13 -5.08
CA VAL A 206 1.60 4.65 -5.52
C VAL A 206 0.75 3.48 -5.97
N PHE A 207 -0.35 3.27 -5.26
CA PHE A 207 -1.25 2.18 -5.50
C PHE A 207 -2.51 2.65 -6.21
N LEU A 208 -2.89 1.92 -7.25
CA LEU A 208 -4.24 1.85 -7.75
C LEU A 208 -4.95 0.70 -7.04
N LEU A 209 -6.03 1.01 -6.36
CA LEU A 209 -6.95 0.04 -5.78
C LEU A 209 -8.17 -0.09 -6.66
N LYS A 210 -8.63 -1.33 -6.86
CA LYS A 210 -9.86 -1.63 -7.60
C LYS A 210 -10.73 -2.63 -6.87
N VAL A 211 -12.00 -2.29 -6.69
CA VAL A 211 -13.01 -3.20 -6.15
C VAL A 211 -13.44 -4.17 -7.25
N LEU A 212 -13.46 -5.46 -6.94
CA LEU A 212 -13.71 -6.53 -7.92
C LEU A 212 -15.12 -7.09 -7.86
N ASP A 213 -15.84 -6.88 -6.76
CA ASP A 213 -17.13 -7.52 -6.54
C ASP A 213 -18.24 -6.83 -7.36
N PRO A 214 -18.90 -7.54 -8.30
CA PRO A 214 -19.96 -6.97 -9.10
C PRO A 214 -21.26 -6.74 -8.32
N GLU A 215 -21.45 -7.32 -7.15
CA GLU A 215 -22.66 -7.10 -6.34
C GLU A 215 -22.53 -5.87 -5.43
N PHE A 216 -21.31 -5.35 -5.25
CA PHE A 216 -21.06 -4.26 -4.32
C PHE A 216 -21.54 -2.89 -4.81
N SER A 217 -21.37 -2.59 -6.10
CA SER A 217 -21.80 -1.34 -6.76
C SER A 217 -22.00 -1.57 -8.26
N PHE A 218 -22.79 -0.73 -8.93
CA PHE A 218 -22.88 -0.71 -10.40
C PHE A 218 -21.73 0.06 -11.06
N CYS A 219 -21.02 0.90 -10.31
CA CYS A 219 -19.91 1.71 -10.81
C CYS A 219 -18.59 0.97 -10.65
N ASN A 220 -17.60 1.32 -11.48
CA ASN A 220 -16.23 0.87 -11.30
C ASN A 220 -15.58 1.71 -10.20
N LEU A 221 -15.42 1.12 -9.02
CA LEU A 221 -14.81 1.77 -7.87
C LEU A 221 -13.30 1.57 -7.91
N THR A 222 -12.58 2.63 -8.23
CA THR A 222 -11.12 2.69 -8.22
C THR A 222 -10.64 3.88 -7.40
N VAL A 223 -9.50 3.72 -6.73
CA VAL A 223 -8.87 4.84 -6.02
C VAL A 223 -7.36 4.75 -6.14
N GLU A 224 -6.74 5.89 -6.39
CA GLU A 224 -5.28 6.03 -6.34
C GLU A 224 -4.85 6.76 -5.06
N PHE A 225 -3.81 6.24 -4.42
CA PHE A 225 -3.22 6.83 -3.22
C PHE A 225 -1.74 6.50 -3.08
N GLY A 226 -1.02 7.37 -2.37
CA GLY A 226 0.39 7.17 -2.02
C GLY A 226 0.58 6.51 -0.67
N VAL A 227 1.61 5.68 -0.54
CA VAL A 227 2.11 5.16 0.74
C VAL A 227 3.59 5.51 0.86
N GLN A 228 3.96 6.12 1.97
CA GLN A 228 5.33 6.37 2.38
C GLN A 228 5.75 5.34 3.43
N VAL A 229 6.58 4.39 3.03
CA VAL A 229 7.12 3.35 3.90
C VAL A 229 8.43 3.83 4.50
N HIS A 230 8.52 3.82 5.81
CA HIS A 230 9.73 4.18 6.55
C HIS A 230 10.39 2.93 7.12
N GLY A 231 11.72 2.88 7.06
CA GLY A 231 12.47 1.80 7.71
C GLY A 231 12.30 1.85 9.22
N VAL A 232 12.39 0.68 9.86
CA VAL A 232 12.52 0.60 11.32
C VAL A 232 13.79 1.33 11.70
N ARG A 233 13.67 2.46 12.39
CA ARG A 233 14.83 3.08 13.04
C ARG A 233 15.31 2.09 14.08
N SER A 234 16.41 1.40 13.80
CA SER A 234 17.04 0.54 14.78
C SER A 234 17.39 1.39 16.01
N ALA A 235 16.83 1.04 17.17
CA ALA A 235 17.16 1.67 18.45
C ALA A 235 18.65 1.58 18.81
N MET A 236 19.43 0.83 18.02
CA MET A 236 20.87 0.67 18.12
C MET A 236 21.68 1.85 17.53
N GLN A 237 21.06 2.78 16.80
CA GLN A 237 21.76 3.90 16.16
C GLN A 237 22.01 5.10 17.10
N GLU A 238 21.40 5.12 18.28
CA GLU A 238 21.66 6.15 19.30
C GLU A 238 22.48 5.48 20.41
N ILE A 239 23.80 5.55 20.36
CA ILE A 239 24.59 5.28 21.58
C ILE A 239 24.11 6.32 22.59
N PRO A 240 23.45 5.92 23.69
CA PRO A 240 22.87 6.90 24.58
C PRO A 240 23.97 7.84 25.06
N THR A 241 23.69 9.14 25.08
CA THR A 241 24.70 10.16 25.39
C THR A 241 25.37 9.90 26.74
N PHE A 242 24.65 9.28 27.68
CA PHE A 242 25.18 8.87 28.99
C PHE A 242 26.26 7.77 28.91
N VAL A 243 26.21 6.87 27.92
CA VAL A 243 27.24 5.82 27.72
C VAL A 243 28.54 6.44 27.22
N VAL A 244 28.44 7.40 26.29
CA VAL A 244 29.60 8.14 25.76
C VAL A 244 30.20 9.04 26.85
N LEU A 245 29.37 9.82 27.55
CA LEU A 245 29.82 10.66 28.65
C LEU A 245 30.38 9.85 29.82
N GLY A 246 29.73 8.74 30.18
CA GLY A 246 30.16 7.87 31.27
C GLY A 246 31.52 7.22 30.98
N SER A 247 31.72 6.71 29.76
CA SER A 247 33.02 6.14 29.35
C SER A 247 34.13 7.20 29.27
N ALA A 248 33.83 8.41 28.79
CA ALA A 248 34.77 9.54 28.81
C ALA A 248 35.15 9.95 30.23
N CYS A 249 34.20 10.04 31.16
CA CYS A 249 34.50 10.35 32.56
C CYS A 249 35.34 9.26 33.23
N LEU A 250 35.02 7.98 33.01
CA LEU A 250 35.77 6.86 33.58
C LEU A 250 37.22 6.82 33.07
N THR A 251 37.44 7.08 31.79
CA THR A 251 38.79 7.14 31.21
C THR A 251 39.61 8.31 31.77
N ILE A 252 39.00 9.49 31.92
CA ILE A 252 39.66 10.65 32.54
C ILE A 252 40.03 10.36 34.00
N MET A 253 39.11 9.78 34.77
CA MET A 253 39.36 9.42 36.18
C MET A 253 40.49 8.39 36.29
N ALA A 254 40.50 7.37 35.44
CA ALA A 254 41.58 6.37 35.40
C ALA A 254 42.94 7.00 35.05
N LEU A 255 42.97 7.92 34.08
CA LEU A 255 44.20 8.64 33.72
C LEU A 255 44.70 9.52 34.88
N MET A 256 43.81 10.25 35.55
CA MET A 256 44.17 11.07 36.71
C MET A 256 44.71 10.23 37.87
N LEU A 257 44.08 9.09 38.16
CA LEU A 257 44.56 8.15 39.17
C LEU A 257 45.93 7.57 38.79
N SER A 258 46.12 7.20 37.53
CA SER A 258 47.42 6.68 37.05
C SER A 258 48.54 7.73 37.14
N ALA A 259 48.24 9.00 36.84
CA ALA A 259 49.18 10.10 36.97
C ALA A 259 49.50 10.40 38.44
N PHE A 260 48.51 10.34 39.32
CA PHE A 260 48.72 10.50 40.76
C PHE A 260 49.61 9.39 41.34
N HIS A 261 49.34 8.13 40.97
CA HIS A 261 50.18 7.01 41.42
C HIS A 261 51.62 7.09 40.88
N THR A 262 51.82 7.49 39.63
CA THR A 262 53.18 7.63 39.07
C THR A 262 53.95 8.79 39.71
N THR A 263 53.30 9.92 39.98
CA THR A 263 53.93 11.06 40.68
C THR A 263 54.24 10.76 42.14
N ALA A 264 53.37 10.03 42.85
CA ALA A 264 53.63 9.58 44.22
C ALA A 264 54.82 8.60 44.30
N LEU A 265 54.92 7.66 43.36
CA LEU A 265 56.04 6.71 43.29
C LEU A 265 57.37 7.36 42.87
N CYS A 266 57.36 8.47 42.13
CA CYS A 266 58.55 9.22 41.75
C CYS A 266 58.98 10.27 42.81
N SER A 267 58.22 10.43 43.89
CA SER A 267 58.49 11.38 44.98
C SER A 267 59.12 10.74 46.22
N GLU A 268 59.28 9.41 46.24
CA GLU A 268 60.14 8.67 47.18
C GLU A 268 61.52 8.43 46.57
#